data_AF-A0A835QEX0-F1
#
_entry.id   AF-A0A835QEX0-F1
#
_cell.length_a   1.000
_cell.length_b   1.000
_cell.length_c   1.000
_cell.angle_alpha   90.00
_cell.angle_beta   90.00
_cell.angle_gamma   90.00
#
_symmetry.space_group_name_H-M   'P 1'
#
loop_
_entity.id
_entity.type
_entity.pdbx_description
1 polymer ?
#
loop_
_entity_poly.entity_id
_entity_poly.type
_entity_poly.pdbx_seq_one_letter_code
_entity_poly.pdbx_strand_id
1 'polypeptide(L)'
;MEAVVRLPCTSDLSQSLLNFLAEEFKTPEDLSRSSVVESELQKRCSDIESSLSNLRSRLLDRISVYAAHSSNVSTVVGGVRAALVALQTRDGEEDKGSGRTEQILGEELPALAREVARVETVRAYAETALKLDSLVGDVEDAVSSSVRVKLISPSQAAVSEETRLLPINSLKQIEDIVESIAQARPHWAGLVSAVDHRVDRSLAILRPQAIVDHRSLLSSLGWPPPLAALSLSSQKAERSSGFSNPLLTMKGDLKAKYSESFFSLCHLQQLQIRRKGRLLKGHKPELDLHQPLWVIEELVNPIFLASQQHFSKWVDKPEFIFALVFKINRDLVDSLDDILQPWVDKARLVGYSCREEWISAMVTSLSTYLAKEVFPQYLDHLEDDGMRTTWLQLIDLMISFDKRMQSLLNKSGLLILLEGKNLQSVSVFSVFCDRHDWLEVWIEIELGEMLDKLQSEMVIEKTGKQGFKESFWFQVLTTISLLQSLVWFYKASHFLLRGRSPSQAFLLDRSFSTLLDRP
;
A
#
# COMPACT_ATOMS: atom_id res chain seq x y z
N MET A 1 10.81 -3.33 64.60
CA MET A 1 10.22 -2.23 63.81
C MET A 1 10.60 -2.47 62.38
N GLU A 2 9.67 -3.05 61.60
CA GLU A 2 9.85 -3.30 60.17
C GLU A 2 10.02 -1.96 59.43
N ALA A 3 11.02 -1.90 58.56
CA ALA A 3 11.28 -0.73 57.74
C ALA A 3 10.16 -0.62 56.70
N VAL A 4 9.30 0.38 56.86
CA VAL A 4 8.29 0.76 55.85
C VAL A 4 9.04 1.21 54.60
N VAL A 5 9.14 0.31 53.61
CA VAL A 5 9.64 0.63 52.27
C VAL A 5 8.65 1.63 51.67
N ARG A 6 9.07 2.89 51.53
CA ARG A 6 8.28 3.91 50.84
C ARG A 6 8.17 3.50 49.37
N LEU A 7 6.94 3.33 48.88
CA LEU A 7 6.68 3.10 47.46
C LEU A 7 7.24 4.30 46.64
N PRO A 8 7.83 4.05 45.46
CA PRO A 8 8.29 5.11 44.57
C PRO A 8 7.15 6.08 44.24
N CYS A 9 7.46 7.38 44.11
CA CYS A 9 6.48 8.34 43.62
C CYS A 9 6.16 8.03 42.16
N THR A 10 4.90 8.14 41.75
CA THR A 10 4.45 7.82 40.37
C THR A 10 5.15 8.65 39.29
N SER A 11 5.73 9.78 39.68
CA SER A 11 6.57 10.65 38.85
C SER A 11 7.94 10.08 38.50
N ASP A 12 8.43 9.08 39.22
CA ASP A 12 9.75 8.46 39.01
C ASP A 12 9.67 7.25 38.07
N LEU A 13 8.46 6.84 37.68
CA LEU A 13 8.21 5.69 36.82
C LEU A 13 8.14 6.13 35.36
N SER A 14 8.87 5.43 34.50
CA SER A 14 8.81 5.66 33.04
C SER A 14 7.40 5.43 32.50
N GLN A 15 7.00 6.21 31.49
CA GLN A 15 5.66 6.15 30.87
C GLN A 15 5.33 4.74 30.34
N SER A 16 6.34 4.00 29.85
CA SER A 16 6.20 2.62 29.40
C SER A 16 5.84 1.66 30.53
N LEU A 17 6.37 1.89 31.73
CA LEU A 17 6.15 1.06 32.91
C LEU A 17 4.77 1.36 33.51
N LEU A 18 4.34 2.63 33.48
CA LEU A 18 2.98 3.03 33.83
C LEU A 18 1.94 2.42 32.88
N ASN A 19 2.19 2.44 31.57
CA ASN A 19 1.29 1.83 30.59
C ASN A 19 1.24 0.30 30.75
N PHE A 20 2.37 -0.35 31.04
CA PHE A 20 2.43 -1.79 31.30
C PHE A 20 1.64 -2.17 32.56
N LEU A 21 1.80 -1.42 33.65
CA LEU A 21 1.02 -1.65 34.88
C LEU A 21 -0.48 -1.38 34.68
N ALA A 22 -0.83 -0.36 33.89
CA ALA A 22 -2.22 -0.05 33.55
C ALA A 22 -2.87 -1.10 32.61
N GLU A 23 -2.07 -1.78 31.79
CA GLU A 23 -2.51 -2.88 30.93
C GLU A 23 -2.80 -4.15 31.72
N GLU A 24 -1.97 -4.48 32.71
CA GLU A 24 -2.06 -5.73 33.48
C GLU A 24 -2.99 -5.65 34.71
N PHE A 25 -3.20 -4.46 35.29
CA PHE A 25 -4.05 -4.26 36.47
C PHE A 25 -5.20 -3.29 36.18
N LYS A 26 -6.21 -3.77 35.43
CA LYS A 26 -7.39 -2.97 35.02
C LYS A 26 -8.50 -2.96 36.08
N THR A 27 -8.61 -4.02 36.88
CA THR A 27 -9.64 -4.19 37.92
C THR A 27 -9.02 -4.59 39.27
N PRO A 28 -9.68 -4.30 40.42
CA PRO A 28 -9.13 -4.65 41.74
C PRO A 28 -8.99 -6.17 41.99
N GLU A 29 -9.68 -6.99 41.18
CA GLU A 29 -9.60 -8.45 41.22
C GLU A 29 -8.29 -8.97 40.57
N ASP A 30 -7.69 -8.18 39.65
CA ASP A 30 -6.43 -8.48 38.97
C ASP A 30 -5.21 -8.38 39.91
N LEU A 31 -5.35 -7.81 41.11
CA LEU A 31 -4.30 -7.79 42.13
C LEU A 31 -3.85 -9.20 42.54
N SER A 32 -4.73 -10.20 42.39
CA SER A 32 -4.40 -11.62 42.59
C SER A 32 -3.37 -12.15 41.57
N ARG A 33 -3.22 -11.51 40.41
CA ARG A 33 -2.24 -11.85 39.36
C ARG A 33 -0.86 -11.20 39.59
N SER A 34 -0.72 -10.37 40.63
CA SER A 34 0.52 -9.67 40.95
C SER A 34 1.73 -10.61 41.11
N SER A 35 1.54 -11.73 41.82
CA SER A 35 2.60 -12.73 42.01
C SER A 35 3.03 -13.41 40.71
N VAL A 36 2.11 -13.58 39.75
CA VAL A 36 2.40 -14.16 38.43
C VAL A 36 3.21 -13.18 37.60
N VAL A 37 2.81 -11.90 37.56
CA VAL A 37 3.53 -10.84 36.85
C VAL A 37 4.93 -10.62 37.45
N GLU A 38 5.06 -10.66 38.78
CA GLU A 38 6.35 -10.59 39.47
C GLU A 38 7.26 -11.77 39.07
N SER A 39 6.73 -13.00 39.05
CA SER A 39 7.50 -14.18 38.63
C SER A 39 7.94 -14.10 37.17
N GLU A 40 7.11 -13.53 36.29
CA GLU A 40 7.44 -13.35 34.87
C GLU A 40 8.50 -12.27 34.66
N LEU A 41 8.39 -11.13 35.36
CA LEU A 41 9.39 -10.07 35.33
C LEU A 41 10.71 -10.56 35.90
N GLN A 42 10.70 -11.30 37.00
CA GLN A 42 11.90 -11.89 37.58
C GLN A 42 12.56 -12.88 36.62
N LYS A 43 11.76 -13.69 35.92
CA LYS A 43 12.25 -14.58 34.86
C LYS A 43 12.89 -13.77 33.72
N ARG A 44 12.21 -12.74 33.20
CA ARG A 44 12.76 -11.87 32.13
C ARG A 44 14.06 -11.18 32.55
N CYS A 45 14.15 -10.70 33.80
CA CYS A 45 15.38 -10.13 34.33
C CYS A 45 16.50 -11.18 34.40
N SER A 46 16.21 -12.39 34.87
CA SER A 46 17.20 -13.48 34.91
C SER A 46 17.66 -13.92 33.52
N ASP A 47 16.75 -13.95 32.53
CA ASP A 47 17.07 -14.26 31.14
C ASP A 47 17.98 -13.18 30.55
N ILE A 48 17.70 -11.90 30.81
CA ILE A 48 18.53 -10.77 30.37
C ILE A 48 19.92 -10.85 31.02
N GLU A 49 20.02 -11.11 32.33
CA GLU A 49 21.30 -11.26 33.02
C GLU A 49 22.11 -12.44 32.48
N SER A 50 21.46 -13.57 32.18
CA SER A 50 22.09 -14.72 31.54
C SER A 50 22.61 -14.38 30.13
N SER A 51 21.86 -13.60 29.36
CA SER A 51 22.27 -13.16 28.03
C SER A 51 23.44 -12.19 28.08
N LEU A 52 23.46 -11.27 29.05
CA LEU A 52 24.51 -10.27 29.23
C LEU A 52 25.80 -10.92 29.70
N SER A 53 25.72 -11.86 30.64
CA SER A 53 26.88 -12.65 31.09
C SER A 53 27.47 -13.50 29.95
N ASN A 54 26.63 -14.11 29.11
CA ASN A 54 27.07 -14.84 27.91
C ASN A 54 27.70 -13.90 26.85
N LEU A 55 27.12 -12.72 26.62
CA LEU A 55 27.71 -11.74 25.71
C LEU A 55 29.08 -11.28 26.22
N ARG A 56 29.19 -11.02 27.53
CA ARG A 56 30.45 -10.65 28.18
C ARG A 56 31.51 -11.74 28.07
N SER A 57 31.17 -13.01 28.27
CA SER A 57 32.12 -14.12 28.13
C SER A 57 32.61 -14.25 26.69
N ARG A 58 31.70 -14.17 25.70
CA ARG A 58 32.06 -14.18 24.27
C ARG A 58 32.93 -13.00 23.86
N LEU A 59 32.69 -11.82 24.44
CA LEU A 59 33.48 -10.64 24.17
C LEU A 59 34.88 -10.76 24.78
N LEU A 60 34.99 -11.27 26.01
CA LEU A 60 36.28 -11.56 26.64
C LEU A 60 37.08 -12.61 25.87
N ASP A 61 36.44 -13.65 25.36
CA ASP A 61 37.08 -14.69 24.54
C ASP A 61 37.56 -14.13 23.19
N ARG A 62 36.77 -13.25 22.55
CA ARG A 62 37.22 -12.55 21.34
C ARG A 62 38.38 -11.59 21.61
N ILE A 63 38.38 -10.91 22.75
CA ILE A 63 39.48 -10.02 23.15
C ILE A 63 40.74 -10.83 23.47
N SER A 64 40.63 -12.00 24.12
CA SER A 64 41.79 -12.86 24.39
C SER A 64 42.40 -13.40 23.09
N VAL A 65 41.57 -13.84 22.14
CA VAL A 65 42.00 -14.26 20.80
C VAL A 65 42.65 -13.10 20.05
N TYR A 66 42.06 -11.90 20.10
CA TYR A 66 42.64 -10.71 19.48
C TYR A 66 43.97 -10.30 20.13
N ALA A 67 44.09 -10.37 21.46
CA ALA A 67 45.33 -10.07 22.18
C ALA A 67 46.43 -11.10 21.86
N ALA A 68 46.09 -12.39 21.76
CA ALA A 68 47.01 -13.43 21.32
C ALA A 68 47.41 -13.25 19.84
N HIS A 69 46.49 -12.84 18.99
CA HIS A 69 46.81 -12.51 17.61
C HIS A 69 47.71 -11.26 17.51
N SER A 70 47.44 -10.23 18.31
CA SER A 70 48.25 -9.01 18.37
C SER A 70 49.65 -9.26 18.93
N SER A 71 49.80 -10.13 19.93
CA SER A 71 51.12 -10.52 20.42
C SER A 71 51.86 -11.34 19.37
N ASN A 72 51.19 -12.25 18.66
CA ASN A 72 51.76 -12.97 17.52
C ASN A 72 52.18 -12.02 16.38
N VAL A 73 51.40 -10.99 16.08
CA VAL A 73 51.78 -9.97 15.11
C VAL A 73 52.98 -9.16 15.63
N SER A 74 53.02 -8.81 16.91
CA SER A 74 54.16 -8.12 17.52
C SER A 74 55.43 -8.97 17.51
N THR A 75 55.34 -10.30 17.71
CA THR A 75 56.50 -11.20 17.64
C THR A 75 56.96 -11.39 16.20
N VAL A 76 56.03 -11.52 15.25
CA VAL A 76 56.35 -11.57 13.81
C VAL A 76 56.98 -10.27 13.34
N VAL A 77 56.45 -9.11 13.73
CA VAL A 77 57.02 -7.79 13.40
C VAL A 77 58.38 -7.59 14.09
N GLY A 78 58.53 -8.05 15.34
CA GLY A 78 59.82 -8.08 16.03
C GLY A 78 60.83 -8.99 15.33
N GLY A 79 60.39 -10.14 14.82
CA GLY A 79 61.18 -11.07 14.02
C GLY A 79 61.57 -10.50 12.66
N VAL A 80 60.64 -9.83 11.98
CA VAL A 80 60.91 -9.10 10.73
C VAL A 80 61.89 -7.96 10.98
N ARG A 81 61.75 -7.21 12.08
CA ARG A 81 62.68 -6.15 12.46
C ARG A 81 64.07 -6.70 12.75
N ALA A 82 64.17 -7.82 13.47
CA ALA A 82 65.43 -8.50 13.73
C ALA A 82 66.06 -9.06 12.44
N ALA A 83 65.24 -9.62 11.54
CA ALA A 83 65.68 -10.07 10.23
C ALA A 83 66.09 -8.90 9.32
N LEU A 84 65.44 -7.75 9.41
CA LEU A 84 65.79 -6.53 8.67
C LEU A 84 67.12 -5.96 9.17
N VAL A 85 67.35 -5.97 10.49
CA VAL A 85 68.64 -5.63 11.09
C VAL A 85 69.72 -6.62 10.66
N ALA A 86 69.41 -7.92 10.61
CA ALA A 86 70.33 -8.95 10.12
C ALA A 86 70.63 -8.83 8.62
N LEU A 87 69.67 -8.35 7.81
CA LEU A 87 69.85 -8.05 6.39
C LEU A 87 70.65 -6.76 6.17
N GLN A 88 70.46 -5.74 7.01
CA GLN A 88 71.28 -4.52 7.00
C GLN A 88 72.74 -4.78 7.38
N THR A 89 73.02 -5.85 8.13
CA THR A 89 74.38 -6.32 8.43
C THR A 89 74.93 -7.31 7.40
N ARG A 90 74.13 -7.69 6.41
CA ARG A 90 74.44 -8.73 5.41
C ARG A 90 74.34 -8.12 4.00
N ASP A 91 74.99 -6.99 3.83
CA ASP A 91 75.40 -6.53 2.51
C ASP A 91 76.54 -7.43 2.04
N GLY A 92 76.24 -8.27 1.06
CA GLY A 92 77.20 -9.19 0.45
C GLY A 92 76.94 -10.65 0.81
N GLU A 93 75.93 -11.25 0.19
CA GLU A 93 76.10 -12.53 -0.51
C GLU A 93 74.80 -12.85 -1.25
N GLU A 94 74.86 -12.71 -2.57
CA GLU A 94 73.96 -13.34 -3.51
C GLU A 94 74.01 -14.86 -3.29
N ASP A 95 72.84 -15.50 -3.14
CA ASP A 95 72.42 -16.72 -3.83
C ASP A 95 71.32 -17.48 -3.05
N LYS A 96 70.45 -18.17 -3.81
CA LYS A 96 69.24 -18.98 -3.45
C LYS A 96 67.87 -18.30 -3.61
N GLY A 97 67.55 -17.99 -4.86
CA GLY A 97 66.17 -17.79 -5.34
C GLY A 97 65.54 -19.10 -5.83
N SER A 98 64.45 -19.52 -5.17
CA SER A 98 63.36 -20.31 -5.79
C SER A 98 62.14 -20.34 -4.86
N GLY A 99 62.34 -20.68 -3.57
CA GLY A 99 61.24 -20.77 -2.60
C GLY A 99 60.67 -19.42 -2.15
N ARG A 100 61.51 -18.38 -2.08
CA ARG A 100 61.08 -17.01 -1.72
C ARG A 100 60.25 -16.38 -2.84
N THR A 101 60.60 -16.64 -4.09
CA THR A 101 59.81 -16.27 -5.28
C THR A 101 58.48 -17.01 -5.34
N GLU A 102 58.43 -18.30 -5.02
CA GLU A 102 57.17 -19.07 -4.94
C GLU A 102 56.24 -18.59 -3.82
N GLN A 103 56.77 -18.19 -2.67
CA GLN A 103 55.97 -17.64 -1.56
C GLN A 103 55.42 -16.24 -1.87
N ILE A 104 56.23 -15.39 -2.53
CA ILE A 104 55.81 -14.07 -3.01
C ILE A 104 54.73 -14.20 -4.11
N LEU A 105 54.91 -15.10 -5.08
CA LEU A 105 53.95 -15.33 -6.17
C LEU A 105 52.69 -16.08 -5.73
N GLY A 106 52.82 -17.01 -4.79
CA GLY A 106 51.75 -17.94 -4.38
C GLY A 106 50.87 -17.45 -3.23
N GLU A 107 51.41 -16.70 -2.27
CA GLU A 107 50.67 -16.29 -1.06
C GLU A 107 50.59 -14.76 -0.92
N GLU A 108 51.71 -14.05 -1.08
CA GLU A 108 51.76 -12.60 -0.84
C GLU A 108 51.10 -11.79 -1.97
N LEU A 109 51.33 -12.14 -3.25
CA LEU A 109 50.67 -11.46 -4.38
C LEU A 109 49.14 -11.65 -4.35
N PRO A 110 48.61 -12.87 -4.13
CA PRO A 110 47.17 -13.07 -4.01
C PRO A 110 46.56 -12.44 -2.75
N ALA A 111 47.32 -12.33 -1.65
CA ALA A 111 46.88 -11.58 -0.47
C ALA A 111 46.84 -10.07 -0.74
N LEU A 112 47.86 -9.52 -1.41
CA LEU A 112 47.90 -8.12 -1.81
C LEU A 112 46.80 -7.81 -2.83
N ALA A 113 46.57 -8.68 -3.81
CA ALA A 113 45.49 -8.52 -4.79
C ALA A 113 44.10 -8.54 -4.11
N ARG A 114 43.90 -9.40 -3.09
CA ARG A 114 42.68 -9.39 -2.28
C ARG A 114 42.53 -8.10 -1.48
N GLU A 115 43.60 -7.58 -0.92
CA GLU A 115 43.56 -6.33 -0.15
C GLU A 115 43.35 -5.12 -1.06
N VAL A 116 43.98 -5.08 -2.24
CA VAL A 116 43.73 -4.06 -3.27
C VAL A 116 42.29 -4.12 -3.76
N ALA A 117 41.74 -5.31 -3.99
CA ALA A 117 40.32 -5.48 -4.33
C ALA A 117 39.41 -4.98 -3.19
N ARG A 118 39.76 -5.24 -1.93
CA ARG A 118 39.03 -4.73 -0.76
C ARG A 118 39.09 -3.20 -0.69
N VAL A 119 40.26 -2.60 -0.89
CA VAL A 119 40.42 -1.14 -0.93
C VAL A 119 39.61 -0.54 -2.08
N GLU A 120 39.62 -1.16 -3.26
CA GLU A 120 38.85 -0.69 -4.41
C GLU A 120 37.33 -0.78 -4.18
N THR A 121 36.86 -1.83 -3.50
CA THR A 121 35.44 -1.93 -3.11
C THR A 121 35.03 -0.84 -2.11
N VAL A 122 35.90 -0.50 -1.15
CA VAL A 122 35.67 0.60 -0.19
C VAL A 122 35.69 1.96 -0.90
N ARG A 123 36.65 2.16 -1.80
CA ARG A 123 36.74 3.38 -2.62
C ARG A 123 35.47 3.57 -3.44
N ALA A 124 35.06 2.55 -4.18
CA ALA A 124 33.84 2.60 -4.97
C ALA A 124 32.60 2.86 -4.10
N TYR A 125 32.54 2.29 -2.89
CA TYR A 125 31.46 2.59 -1.93
C TYR A 125 31.44 4.07 -1.57
N ALA A 126 32.59 4.63 -1.18
CA ALA A 126 32.71 6.03 -0.80
C ALA A 126 32.35 6.98 -1.96
N GLU A 127 32.84 6.71 -3.17
CA GLU A 127 32.54 7.51 -4.36
C GLU A 127 31.03 7.48 -4.69
N THR A 128 30.39 6.30 -4.64
CA THR A 128 28.94 6.20 -4.86
C THR A 128 28.12 6.85 -3.75
N ALA A 129 28.55 6.71 -2.50
CA ALA A 129 27.88 7.30 -1.35
C ALA A 129 27.94 8.83 -1.41
N LEU A 130 29.09 9.41 -1.75
CA LEU A 130 29.25 10.86 -1.96
C LEU A 130 28.41 11.38 -3.11
N LYS A 131 28.34 10.64 -4.23
CA LYS A 131 27.48 11.02 -5.37
C LYS A 131 26.01 11.03 -4.97
N LEU A 132 25.55 10.01 -4.24
CA LEU A 132 24.17 9.94 -3.74
C LEU A 132 23.89 11.02 -2.70
N ASP A 133 24.84 11.30 -1.81
CA ASP A 133 24.71 12.34 -0.79
C ASP A 133 24.54 13.73 -1.41
N SER A 134 25.34 14.06 -2.43
CA SER A 134 25.20 15.30 -3.20
C SER A 134 23.82 15.40 -3.87
N LEU A 135 23.40 14.35 -4.59
CA LEU A 135 22.11 14.37 -5.30
C LEU A 135 20.91 14.48 -4.35
N VAL A 136 20.95 13.77 -3.22
CA VAL A 136 19.89 13.84 -2.21
C VAL A 136 19.92 15.20 -1.52
N GLY A 137 21.10 15.76 -1.24
CA GLY A 137 21.27 17.12 -0.73
C GLY A 137 20.65 18.16 -1.65
N ASP A 138 20.92 18.09 -2.96
CA ASP A 138 20.33 18.99 -3.96
C ASP A 138 18.80 18.90 -3.98
N VAL A 139 18.24 17.70 -3.82
CA VAL A 139 16.78 17.50 -3.71
C VAL A 139 16.25 18.13 -2.43
N GLU A 140 16.86 17.86 -1.27
CA GLU A 140 16.43 18.41 0.02
C GLU A 140 16.48 19.95 0.03
N ASP A 141 17.49 20.55 -0.60
CA ASP A 141 17.63 22.00 -0.75
C ASP A 141 16.60 22.58 -1.73
N ALA A 142 16.34 21.92 -2.86
CA ALA A 142 15.30 22.32 -3.81
C ALA A 142 13.89 22.25 -3.18
N VAL A 143 13.62 21.20 -2.40
CA VAL A 143 12.36 21.05 -1.65
C VAL A 143 12.22 22.16 -0.61
N SER A 144 13.28 22.41 0.17
CA SER A 144 13.26 23.39 1.25
C SER A 144 13.18 24.83 0.72
N SER A 145 13.80 25.12 -0.42
CA SER A 145 13.71 26.44 -1.07
C SER A 145 12.31 26.68 -1.65
N SER A 146 11.72 25.69 -2.33
CA SER A 146 10.34 25.75 -2.83
C SER A 146 9.33 26.06 -1.71
N VAL A 147 9.45 25.38 -0.56
CA VAL A 147 8.57 25.63 0.61
C VAL A 147 8.80 27.02 1.19
N ARG A 148 10.06 27.46 1.35
CA ARG A 148 10.38 28.79 1.91
C ARG A 148 9.93 29.93 1.01
N VAL A 149 10.11 29.83 -0.31
CA VAL A 149 9.69 30.86 -1.28
C VAL A 149 8.17 31.05 -1.25
N LYS A 150 7.40 29.96 -1.13
CA LYS A 150 5.93 30.04 -1.01
C LYS A 150 5.45 30.68 0.29
N LEU A 151 6.18 30.51 1.39
CA LEU A 151 5.86 31.12 2.68
C LEU A 151 6.14 32.63 2.72
N ILE A 152 7.17 33.09 1.99
CA ILE A 152 7.63 34.48 2.05
C ILE A 152 6.87 35.37 1.04
N SER A 153 6.50 34.84 -0.12
CA SER A 153 5.83 35.62 -1.16
C SER A 153 4.91 34.76 -2.03
N PRO A 154 3.62 34.63 -1.68
CA PRO A 154 2.66 33.85 -2.47
C PRO A 154 2.44 34.40 -3.88
N SER A 155 2.79 35.67 -4.15
CA SER A 155 2.72 36.31 -5.48
C SER A 155 3.86 35.94 -6.43
N GLN A 156 5.01 35.45 -5.93
CA GLN A 156 6.14 34.98 -6.75
C GLN A 156 6.08 33.47 -7.06
N ALA A 157 5.10 32.75 -6.53
CA ALA A 157 4.89 31.31 -6.78
C ALA A 157 4.58 30.96 -8.25
N ALA A 158 4.46 31.94 -9.13
CA ALA A 158 4.25 31.79 -10.57
C ALA A 158 5.55 31.58 -11.38
N VAL A 159 6.73 31.68 -10.74
CA VAL A 159 8.06 31.51 -11.38
C VAL A 159 8.84 30.55 -10.49
N SER A 160 9.14 29.29 -10.83
CA SER A 160 9.57 28.76 -12.13
C SER A 160 9.09 27.31 -12.33
N GLU A 161 8.67 27.00 -13.56
CA GLU A 161 8.43 25.67 -14.14
C GLU A 161 9.66 24.73 -13.98
N GLU A 162 10.86 25.31 -13.93
CA GLU A 162 12.12 24.60 -13.70
C GLU A 162 12.26 24.10 -12.25
N THR A 163 11.78 24.86 -11.26
CA THR A 163 11.97 24.53 -9.83
C THR A 163 11.23 23.27 -9.37
N ARG A 164 10.17 22.83 -10.05
CA ARG A 164 9.43 21.60 -9.69
C ARG A 164 9.95 20.36 -10.41
N LEU A 165 10.34 20.49 -11.68
CA LEU A 165 10.84 19.38 -12.48
C LEU A 165 12.27 19.00 -12.09
N LEU A 166 13.09 19.96 -11.65
CA LEU A 166 14.45 19.71 -11.16
C LEU A 166 14.51 18.65 -10.04
N PRO A 167 13.80 18.78 -8.90
CA PRO A 167 13.84 17.77 -7.85
C PRO A 167 13.27 16.42 -8.31
N ILE A 168 12.25 16.40 -9.17
CA ILE A 168 11.68 15.15 -9.72
C ILE A 168 12.70 14.43 -10.61
N ASN A 169 13.42 15.16 -11.46
CA ASN A 169 14.46 14.61 -12.32
C ASN A 169 15.65 14.10 -11.51
N SER A 170 16.09 14.83 -10.48
CA SER A 170 17.14 14.36 -9.56
C SER A 170 16.70 13.11 -8.80
N LEU A 171 15.45 13.05 -8.33
CA LEU A 171 14.89 11.85 -7.68
C LEU A 171 14.87 10.65 -8.63
N LYS A 172 14.56 10.85 -9.92
CA LYS A 172 14.63 9.79 -10.93
C LYS A 172 16.06 9.30 -11.13
N GLN A 173 17.04 10.20 -11.21
CA GLN A 173 18.46 9.83 -11.31
C GLN A 173 18.93 9.06 -10.06
N ILE A 174 18.50 9.47 -8.87
CA ILE A 174 18.78 8.76 -7.62
C ILE A 174 18.23 7.34 -7.69
N GLU A 175 16.97 7.16 -8.11
CA GLU A 175 16.35 5.84 -8.21
C GLU A 175 17.07 4.95 -9.26
N ASP A 176 17.47 5.50 -10.42
CA ASP A 176 18.22 4.75 -11.43
C ASP A 176 19.60 4.29 -10.89
N ILE A 177 20.30 5.13 -10.12
CA ILE A 177 21.56 4.76 -9.46
C ILE A 177 21.32 3.72 -8.37
N VAL A 178 20.32 3.92 -7.51
CA VAL A 178 20.00 3.00 -6.41
C VAL A 178 19.56 1.63 -6.93
N GLU A 179 18.78 1.57 -8.02
CA GLU A 179 18.42 0.31 -8.67
C GLU A 179 19.66 -0.42 -9.21
N SER A 180 20.58 0.31 -9.85
CA SER A 180 21.84 -0.27 -10.35
C SER A 180 22.71 -0.84 -9.20
N ILE A 181 22.77 -0.14 -8.07
CA ILE A 181 23.52 -0.58 -6.87
C ILE A 181 22.87 -1.79 -6.23
N ALA A 182 21.54 -1.78 -6.09
CA ALA A 182 20.80 -2.88 -5.50
C ALA A 182 20.97 -4.18 -6.30
N GLN A 183 21.08 -4.09 -7.63
CA GLN A 183 21.34 -5.25 -8.50
C GLN A 183 22.81 -5.68 -8.50
N ALA A 184 23.75 -4.73 -8.61
CA ALA A 184 25.16 -5.06 -8.76
C ALA A 184 25.84 -5.46 -7.45
N ARG A 185 25.37 -4.95 -6.30
CA ARG A 185 26.07 -5.02 -5.01
C ARG A 185 25.13 -5.21 -3.81
N PRO A 186 24.55 -6.41 -3.60
CA PRO A 186 23.57 -6.66 -2.53
C PRO A 186 24.08 -6.37 -1.11
N HIS A 187 25.39 -6.51 -0.88
CA HIS A 187 26.02 -6.19 0.41
C HIS A 187 25.96 -4.70 0.80
N TRP A 188 25.55 -3.80 -0.11
CA TRP A 188 25.40 -2.36 0.14
C TRP A 188 23.97 -1.98 0.54
N ALA A 189 23.17 -2.93 1.02
CA ALA A 189 21.79 -2.70 1.45
C ALA A 189 21.64 -1.57 2.47
N GLY A 190 22.63 -1.37 3.35
CA GLY A 190 22.63 -0.25 4.31
C GLY A 190 22.68 1.13 3.64
N LEU A 191 23.47 1.29 2.58
CA LEU A 191 23.54 2.53 1.80
C LEU A 191 22.21 2.79 1.08
N VAL A 192 21.65 1.75 0.44
CA VAL A 192 20.34 1.81 -0.24
C VAL A 192 19.25 2.25 0.75
N SER A 193 19.19 1.62 1.92
CA SER A 193 18.23 1.96 2.97
C SER A 193 18.38 3.40 3.50
N ALA A 194 19.61 3.88 3.71
CA ALA A 194 19.86 5.24 4.16
C ALA A 194 19.41 6.29 3.13
N VAL A 195 19.68 6.05 1.84
CA VAL A 195 19.21 6.92 0.75
C VAL A 195 17.70 6.87 0.64
N ASP A 196 17.11 5.68 0.74
CA ASP A 196 15.67 5.46 0.72
C ASP A 196 14.97 6.31 1.81
N HIS A 197 15.46 6.28 3.06
CA HIS A 197 14.89 7.09 4.14
C HIS A 197 14.88 8.59 3.87
N ARG A 198 15.95 9.13 3.26
CA ARG A 198 16.03 10.56 2.92
C ARG A 198 15.13 10.93 1.75
N VAL A 199 15.05 10.06 0.74
CA VAL A 199 14.12 10.23 -0.37
C VAL A 199 12.67 10.17 0.13
N ASP A 200 12.33 9.27 1.06
CA ASP A 200 10.98 9.23 1.67
C ASP A 200 10.62 10.53 2.38
N ARG A 201 11.56 11.11 3.12
CA ARG A 201 11.38 12.42 3.76
C ARG A 201 11.09 13.51 2.73
N SER A 202 11.81 13.52 1.60
CA SER A 202 11.60 14.49 0.52
C SER A 202 10.25 14.29 -0.18
N LEU A 203 9.87 13.03 -0.46
CA LEU A 203 8.58 12.68 -1.06
C LEU A 203 7.39 13.02 -0.15
N ALA A 204 7.55 12.86 1.18
CA ALA A 204 6.54 13.23 2.16
C ALA A 204 6.20 14.73 2.15
N ILE A 205 7.11 15.58 1.66
CA ILE A 205 6.87 17.02 1.49
C ILE A 205 6.40 17.33 0.07
N LEU A 206 7.06 16.77 -0.96
CA LEU A 206 6.75 17.05 -2.37
C LEU A 206 5.35 16.60 -2.77
N ARG A 207 4.91 15.42 -2.33
CA ARG A 207 3.62 14.86 -2.75
C ARG A 207 2.44 15.72 -2.28
N PRO A 208 2.28 16.04 -0.98
CA PRO A 208 1.19 16.93 -0.55
C PRO A 208 1.24 18.29 -1.24
N GLN A 209 2.44 18.86 -1.44
CA GLN A 209 2.58 20.16 -2.08
C GLN A 209 2.15 20.12 -3.56
N ALA A 210 2.53 19.08 -4.31
CA ALA A 210 2.13 18.91 -5.69
C ALA A 210 0.62 18.74 -5.84
N ILE A 211 -0.01 18.02 -4.91
CA ILE A 211 -1.47 17.85 -4.84
C ILE A 211 -2.17 19.20 -4.58
N VAL A 212 -1.70 19.98 -3.60
CA VAL A 212 -2.29 21.29 -3.29
C VAL A 212 -2.17 22.25 -4.47
N ASP A 213 -1.00 22.29 -5.11
CA ASP A 213 -0.77 23.11 -6.31
C ASP A 213 -1.71 22.68 -7.44
N HIS A 214 -1.85 21.37 -7.68
CA HIS A 214 -2.75 20.82 -8.70
C HIS A 214 -4.22 21.18 -8.42
N ARG A 215 -4.69 21.03 -7.18
CA ARG A 215 -6.04 21.43 -6.76
C ARG A 215 -6.30 22.92 -6.97
N SER A 216 -5.31 23.78 -6.70
CA SER A 216 -5.44 25.23 -6.94
C SER A 216 -5.57 25.58 -8.42
N LEU A 217 -4.92 24.81 -9.30
CA LEU A 217 -5.09 24.96 -10.74
C LEU A 217 -6.47 24.46 -11.16
N LEU A 218 -6.91 23.29 -10.67
CA LEU A 218 -8.25 22.76 -10.91
C LEU A 218 -9.35 23.74 -10.51
N SER A 219 -9.24 24.38 -9.34
CA SER A 219 -10.21 25.40 -8.91
C SER A 219 -10.20 26.63 -9.82
N SER A 220 -9.02 27.07 -10.30
CA SER A 220 -8.91 28.17 -11.26
C SER A 220 -9.56 27.87 -12.62
N LEU A 221 -9.70 26.58 -12.96
CA LEU A 221 -10.35 26.09 -14.18
C LEU A 221 -11.87 25.94 -14.01
N GLY A 222 -12.40 26.18 -12.81
CA GLY A 222 -13.80 25.95 -12.49
C GLY A 222 -14.16 24.48 -12.26
N TRP A 223 -13.17 23.65 -11.86
CA TRP A 223 -13.42 22.29 -11.41
C TRP A 223 -13.78 22.27 -9.91
N PRO A 224 -14.76 21.46 -9.47
CA PRO A 224 -15.61 20.56 -10.26
C PRO A 224 -16.72 21.30 -11.03
N PRO A 225 -17.17 20.77 -12.19
CA PRO A 225 -18.29 21.36 -12.92
C PRO A 225 -19.58 21.31 -12.09
N PRO A 226 -20.46 22.33 -12.16
CA PRO A 226 -21.71 22.33 -11.41
C PRO A 226 -22.60 21.13 -11.76
N LEU A 227 -23.06 20.39 -10.76
CA LEU A 227 -23.94 19.22 -10.95
C LEU A 227 -25.28 19.59 -11.64
N ALA A 228 -25.72 20.85 -11.51
CA ALA A 228 -26.88 21.38 -12.21
C ALA A 228 -26.67 21.50 -13.74
N ALA A 229 -25.44 21.76 -14.19
CA ALA A 229 -25.11 21.84 -15.62
C ALA A 229 -25.14 20.47 -16.33
N LEU A 230 -25.01 19.37 -15.55
CA LEU A 230 -25.25 18.00 -16.04
C LEU A 230 -26.74 17.70 -16.27
N SER A 231 -27.65 18.59 -15.87
CA SER A 231 -29.09 18.28 -15.76
C SER A 231 -29.95 18.63 -16.99
N LEU A 232 -29.39 19.13 -18.09
CA LEU A 232 -30.18 19.50 -19.28
C LEU A 232 -29.54 18.97 -20.57
N SER A 233 -29.81 17.69 -20.87
CA SER A 233 -29.55 17.10 -22.18
C SER A 233 -30.62 16.04 -22.49
N SER A 234 -31.89 16.45 -22.43
CA SER A 234 -32.96 15.79 -23.16
C SER A 234 -33.68 16.83 -24.02
N GLN A 235 -33.62 16.61 -25.33
CA GLN A 235 -34.45 17.23 -26.38
C GLN A 235 -34.26 18.73 -26.66
N LYS A 236 -33.32 19.04 -27.56
CA LYS A 236 -33.57 19.44 -28.97
C LYS A 236 -32.28 20.00 -29.56
N ALA A 237 -31.99 19.58 -30.78
CA ALA A 237 -30.99 20.22 -31.62
C ALA A 237 -31.40 21.67 -31.88
N GLU A 238 -30.62 22.62 -31.36
CA GLU A 238 -30.24 23.89 -32.00
C GLU A 238 -29.36 24.71 -31.07
N ARG A 239 -28.04 24.63 -31.33
CA ARG A 239 -26.95 25.59 -31.07
C ARG A 239 -27.00 26.44 -29.77
N SER A 240 -25.96 26.17 -28.95
CA SER A 240 -25.36 26.98 -27.87
C SER A 240 -25.89 26.88 -26.44
N SER A 241 -25.54 25.79 -25.73
CA SER A 241 -24.78 25.78 -24.46
C SER A 241 -24.81 24.38 -23.83
N GLY A 242 -24.28 23.38 -24.54
CA GLY A 242 -24.17 22.02 -24.02
C GLY A 242 -23.14 21.95 -22.88
N PHE A 243 -23.33 21.01 -21.96
CA PHE A 243 -22.36 20.65 -20.91
C PHE A 243 -20.94 20.65 -21.48
N SER A 244 -20.11 21.60 -21.06
CA SER A 244 -18.74 21.74 -21.52
C SER A 244 -17.83 21.32 -20.38
N ASN A 245 -17.16 20.18 -20.52
CA ASN A 245 -16.09 19.79 -19.62
C ASN A 245 -15.08 20.95 -19.53
N PRO A 246 -14.83 21.54 -18.35
CA PRO A 246 -13.93 22.69 -18.21
C PRO A 246 -12.49 22.36 -18.67
N LEU A 247 -12.09 21.09 -18.62
CA LEU A 247 -10.79 20.64 -19.16
C LEU A 247 -10.71 20.78 -20.69
N LEU A 248 -11.83 20.70 -21.43
CA LEU A 248 -11.87 20.95 -22.88
C LEU A 248 -11.70 22.44 -23.22
N THR A 249 -12.04 23.33 -22.30
CA THR A 249 -12.00 24.78 -22.52
C THR A 249 -10.60 25.39 -22.31
N MET A 250 -9.63 24.58 -21.86
CA MET A 250 -8.25 24.99 -21.60
C MET A 250 -7.55 25.53 -22.84
N LYS A 251 -7.10 26.79 -22.79
CA LYS A 251 -6.30 27.43 -23.85
C LYS A 251 -5.06 28.14 -23.29
N GLY A 252 -3.99 28.18 -24.08
CA GLY A 252 -2.77 28.94 -23.80
C GLY A 252 -2.04 28.51 -22.53
N ASP A 253 -1.55 29.48 -21.77
CA ASP A 253 -0.67 29.29 -20.61
C ASP A 253 -1.30 28.46 -19.48
N LEU A 254 -2.62 28.50 -19.31
CA LEU A 254 -3.32 27.68 -18.33
C LEU A 254 -3.24 26.19 -18.66
N LYS A 255 -3.31 25.83 -19.95
CA LYS A 255 -3.14 24.44 -20.40
C LYS A 255 -1.70 23.98 -20.15
N ALA A 256 -0.71 24.83 -20.40
CA ALA A 256 0.70 24.52 -20.14
C ALA A 256 0.92 24.24 -18.65
N LYS A 257 0.51 25.17 -17.77
CA LYS A 257 0.63 25.04 -16.31
C LYS A 257 -0.11 23.82 -15.75
N TYR A 258 -1.32 23.55 -16.23
CA TYR A 258 -2.07 22.36 -15.83
C TYR A 258 -1.37 21.08 -16.31
N SER A 259 -0.92 21.03 -17.56
CA SER A 259 -0.21 19.86 -18.09
C SER A 259 1.10 19.58 -17.34
N GLU A 260 1.84 20.62 -16.95
CA GLU A 260 3.05 20.49 -16.15
C GLU A 260 2.76 19.92 -14.76
N SER A 261 1.71 20.44 -14.10
CA SER A 261 1.24 19.92 -12.83
C SER A 261 0.77 18.46 -12.94
N PHE A 262 0.06 18.12 -14.02
CA PHE A 262 -0.35 16.76 -14.35
C PHE A 262 0.86 15.83 -14.48
N PHE A 263 1.84 16.19 -15.31
CA PHE A 263 3.06 15.38 -15.51
C PHE A 263 3.87 15.26 -14.23
N SER A 264 3.94 16.31 -13.41
CA SER A 264 4.64 16.27 -12.13
C SER A 264 4.05 15.22 -11.19
N LEU A 265 2.72 15.15 -11.07
CA LEU A 265 2.04 14.12 -10.28
C LEU A 265 2.25 12.72 -10.85
N CYS A 266 2.10 12.55 -12.17
CA CYS A 266 2.33 11.26 -12.82
C CYS A 266 3.77 10.76 -12.65
N HIS A 267 4.78 11.64 -12.78
CA HIS A 267 6.18 11.28 -12.57
C HIS A 267 6.47 10.90 -11.11
N LEU A 268 5.91 11.62 -10.14
CA LEU A 268 6.03 11.28 -8.72
C LEU A 268 5.39 9.92 -8.42
N GLN A 269 4.21 9.64 -9.00
CA GLN A 269 3.54 8.35 -8.86
C GLN A 269 4.35 7.22 -9.49
N GLN A 270 4.87 7.41 -10.70
CA GLN A 270 5.73 6.43 -11.38
C GLN A 270 6.97 6.10 -10.55
N LEU A 271 7.60 7.12 -9.94
CA LEU A 271 8.74 6.93 -9.05
C LEU A 271 8.36 6.10 -7.82
N GLN A 272 7.21 6.39 -7.20
CA GLN A 272 6.74 5.64 -6.05
C GLN A 272 6.42 4.17 -6.39
N ILE A 273 5.82 3.91 -7.55
CA ILE A 273 5.55 2.55 -8.03
C ILE A 273 6.85 1.78 -8.27
N ARG A 274 7.82 2.38 -8.99
CA ARG A 274 9.13 1.77 -9.25
C ARG A 274 9.85 1.41 -7.96
N ARG A 275 9.86 2.35 -7.01
CA ARG A 275 10.53 2.19 -5.73
C ARG A 275 9.88 1.11 -4.87
N LYS A 276 8.54 1.07 -4.78
CA LYS A 276 7.82 -0.04 -4.13
C LYS A 276 8.14 -1.37 -4.80
N GLY A 277 8.17 -1.43 -6.13
CA GLY A 277 8.57 -2.60 -6.89
C GLY A 277 9.97 -3.09 -6.52
N ARG A 278 10.95 -2.18 -6.41
CA ARG A 278 12.32 -2.51 -5.97
C ARG A 278 12.35 -3.02 -4.52
N LEU A 279 11.68 -2.35 -3.59
CA LEU A 279 11.65 -2.76 -2.18
C LEU A 279 10.99 -4.13 -1.98
N LEU A 280 10.07 -4.49 -2.87
CA LEU A 280 9.35 -5.76 -2.85
C LEU A 280 10.06 -6.88 -3.65
N LYS A 281 11.16 -6.61 -4.38
CA LYS A 281 11.98 -7.65 -5.06
C LYS A 281 12.59 -8.60 -4.01
N GLY A 282 11.88 -9.67 -3.67
CA GLY A 282 12.28 -10.69 -2.69
C GLY A 282 11.11 -11.26 -1.88
N HIS A 283 10.01 -10.52 -1.76
CA HIS A 283 8.71 -11.02 -1.30
C HIS A 283 7.82 -11.21 -2.55
N LYS A 284 6.92 -12.21 -2.59
CA LYS A 284 6.11 -12.55 -3.78
C LYS A 284 5.55 -11.26 -4.46
N PRO A 285 5.95 -10.92 -5.71
CA PRO A 285 5.99 -9.51 -6.12
C PRO A 285 4.89 -9.03 -7.09
N GLU A 286 3.74 -9.70 -7.22
CA GLU A 286 2.89 -9.47 -8.41
C GLU A 286 1.46 -8.98 -8.19
N LEU A 287 1.01 -8.77 -6.95
CA LEU A 287 -0.44 -8.60 -6.71
C LEU A 287 -0.87 -7.25 -6.14
N ASP A 288 0.04 -6.39 -5.64
CA ASP A 288 -0.36 -5.18 -4.88
C ASP A 288 0.38 -3.88 -5.28
N LEU A 289 0.96 -3.85 -6.49
CA LEU A 289 1.67 -2.66 -6.99
C LEU A 289 0.73 -1.61 -7.59
N HIS A 290 -0.48 -2.02 -8.00
CA HIS A 290 -1.44 -1.15 -8.64
C HIS A 290 -2.02 -0.17 -7.62
N GLN A 291 -1.75 1.12 -7.81
CA GLN A 291 -2.31 2.20 -7.01
C GLN A 291 -3.21 3.07 -7.87
N PRO A 292 -4.32 3.60 -7.34
CA PRO A 292 -5.17 4.52 -8.09
C PRO A 292 -4.36 5.72 -8.57
N LEU A 293 -4.65 6.20 -9.78
CA LEU A 293 -4.01 7.40 -10.32
C LEU A 293 -4.34 8.62 -9.48
N TRP A 294 -3.32 9.24 -8.87
CA TRP A 294 -3.55 10.40 -7.99
C TRP A 294 -4.24 11.54 -8.73
N VAL A 295 -3.86 11.77 -9.98
CA VAL A 295 -4.48 12.83 -10.78
C VAL A 295 -5.98 12.59 -10.99
N ILE A 296 -6.38 11.33 -11.15
CA ILE A 296 -7.79 10.96 -11.29
C ILE A 296 -8.53 11.07 -9.96
N GLU A 297 -7.91 10.65 -8.85
CA GLU A 297 -8.47 10.87 -7.50
C GLU A 297 -8.72 12.36 -7.24
N GLU A 298 -7.78 13.22 -7.64
CA GLU A 298 -7.90 14.67 -7.47
C GLU A 298 -9.00 15.31 -8.33
N LEU A 299 -9.40 14.66 -9.43
CA LEU A 299 -10.54 15.07 -10.23
C LEU A 299 -11.86 14.54 -9.67
N VAL A 300 -11.89 13.28 -9.21
CA VAL A 300 -13.09 12.62 -8.69
C VAL A 300 -13.51 13.16 -7.32
N ASN A 301 -12.57 13.36 -6.41
CA ASN A 301 -12.85 13.75 -5.03
C ASN A 301 -13.74 15.00 -4.92
N PRO A 302 -13.46 16.13 -5.61
CA PRO A 302 -14.31 17.31 -5.53
C PRO A 302 -15.73 17.10 -6.07
N ILE A 303 -15.90 16.32 -7.13
CA ILE A 303 -17.22 15.98 -7.70
C ILE A 303 -18.01 15.14 -6.70
N PHE A 304 -17.35 14.14 -6.11
CA PHE A 304 -18.00 13.25 -5.17
C PHE A 304 -18.42 14.01 -3.91
N LEU A 305 -17.55 14.87 -3.36
CA LEU A 305 -17.87 15.75 -2.22
C LEU A 305 -19.05 16.69 -2.51
N ALA A 306 -19.11 17.27 -3.72
CA ALA A 306 -20.28 18.07 -4.13
C ALA A 306 -21.55 17.21 -4.21
N SER A 307 -21.44 15.96 -4.65
CA SER A 307 -22.57 15.03 -4.77
C SER A 307 -23.07 14.53 -3.41
N GLN A 308 -22.20 14.43 -2.40
CA GLN A 308 -22.57 14.00 -1.05
C GLN A 308 -23.64 14.90 -0.39
N GLN A 309 -23.68 16.20 -0.73
CA GLN A 309 -24.75 17.10 -0.26
C GLN A 309 -26.14 16.71 -0.76
N HIS A 310 -26.21 16.00 -1.89
CA HIS A 310 -27.45 15.42 -2.41
C HIS A 310 -27.69 14.02 -1.84
N PHE A 311 -26.64 13.21 -1.70
CA PHE A 311 -26.75 11.85 -1.16
C PHE A 311 -27.33 11.82 0.25
N SER A 312 -26.94 12.76 1.12
CA SER A 312 -27.49 12.86 2.48
C SER A 312 -29.00 13.08 2.52
N LYS A 313 -29.63 13.54 1.43
CA LYS A 313 -31.09 13.70 1.30
C LYS A 313 -31.78 12.47 0.71
N TRP A 314 -31.00 11.53 0.18
CA TRP A 314 -31.48 10.36 -0.56
C TRP A 314 -31.04 9.06 0.09
N VAL A 315 -30.67 9.08 1.37
CA VAL A 315 -30.22 7.86 2.05
C VAL A 315 -31.32 6.79 2.04
N ASP A 316 -32.57 7.20 2.23
CA ASP A 316 -33.75 6.33 2.13
C ASP A 316 -34.10 5.90 0.68
N LYS A 317 -33.44 6.49 -0.32
CA LYS A 317 -33.69 6.27 -1.77
C LYS A 317 -32.38 6.09 -2.52
N PRO A 318 -31.66 4.99 -2.28
CA PRO A 318 -30.35 4.74 -2.87
C PRO A 318 -30.40 4.69 -4.40
N GLU A 319 -31.57 4.46 -5.03
CA GLU A 319 -31.71 4.50 -6.49
C GLU A 319 -31.26 5.84 -7.10
N PHE A 320 -31.49 6.96 -6.41
CA PHE A 320 -31.08 8.28 -6.90
C PHE A 320 -29.57 8.49 -6.78
N ILE A 321 -28.94 7.91 -5.75
CA ILE A 321 -27.49 7.93 -5.56
C ILE A 321 -26.82 7.18 -6.72
N PHE A 322 -27.23 5.94 -6.97
CA PHE A 322 -26.70 5.14 -8.09
C PHE A 322 -26.96 5.79 -9.45
N ALA A 323 -28.15 6.36 -9.66
CA ALA A 323 -28.49 7.05 -10.90
C ALA A 323 -27.60 8.29 -11.13
N LEU A 324 -27.35 9.10 -10.10
CA LEU A 324 -26.50 10.28 -10.21
C LEU A 324 -25.04 9.89 -10.52
N VAL A 325 -24.48 8.92 -9.79
CA VAL A 325 -23.10 8.47 -10.02
C VAL A 325 -22.94 7.87 -11.42
N PHE A 326 -23.89 7.05 -11.87
CA PHE A 326 -23.87 6.49 -13.22
C PHE A 326 -23.94 7.59 -14.28
N LYS A 327 -24.80 8.59 -14.08
CA LYS A 327 -24.94 9.72 -14.99
C LYS A 327 -23.67 10.55 -15.09
N ILE A 328 -23.04 10.89 -13.96
CA ILE A 328 -21.76 11.61 -13.93
C ILE A 328 -20.70 10.85 -14.73
N ASN A 329 -20.57 9.54 -14.48
CA ASN A 329 -19.63 8.71 -15.22
C ASN A 329 -19.92 8.73 -16.73
N ARG A 330 -21.15 8.44 -17.13
CA ARG A 330 -21.55 8.42 -18.54
C ARG A 330 -21.27 9.75 -19.26
N ASP A 331 -21.52 10.88 -18.59
CA ASP A 331 -21.46 12.20 -19.22
C ASP A 331 -20.01 12.75 -19.29
N LEU A 332 -19.11 12.31 -18.40
CA LEU A 332 -17.72 12.79 -18.33
C LEU A 332 -16.68 11.84 -18.92
N VAL A 333 -16.88 10.53 -18.79
CA VAL A 333 -15.81 9.53 -19.00
C VAL A 333 -15.19 9.59 -20.39
N ASP A 334 -16.01 9.72 -21.45
CA ASP A 334 -15.50 9.79 -22.83
C ASP A 334 -14.63 11.03 -23.04
N SER A 335 -15.10 12.19 -22.57
CA SER A 335 -14.35 13.44 -22.70
C SER A 335 -13.04 13.46 -21.92
N LEU A 336 -13.01 12.78 -20.76
CA LEU A 336 -11.81 12.70 -19.93
C LEU A 336 -10.79 11.74 -20.53
N ASP A 337 -11.26 10.60 -21.02
CA ASP A 337 -10.45 9.60 -21.72
C ASP A 337 -9.75 10.24 -22.94
N ASP A 338 -10.50 10.98 -23.77
CA ASP A 338 -9.96 11.67 -24.95
C ASP A 338 -8.86 12.71 -24.63
N ILE A 339 -8.96 13.41 -23.49
CA ILE A 339 -8.01 14.46 -23.11
C ILE A 339 -6.82 13.90 -22.35
N LEU A 340 -7.07 13.03 -21.37
CA LEU A 340 -6.10 12.63 -20.37
C LEU A 340 -5.36 11.35 -20.77
N GLN A 341 -5.97 10.41 -21.51
CA GLN A 341 -5.28 9.19 -21.93
C GLN A 341 -3.96 9.50 -22.69
N PRO A 342 -3.92 10.43 -23.66
CA PRO A 342 -2.66 10.78 -24.34
C PRO A 342 -1.59 11.33 -23.38
N TRP A 343 -1.99 11.96 -22.28
CA TRP A 343 -1.05 12.49 -21.29
C TRP A 343 -0.57 11.41 -20.33
N VAL A 344 -1.44 10.47 -19.94
CA VAL A 344 -1.05 9.26 -19.19
C VAL A 344 -0.04 8.44 -20.00
N ASP A 345 -0.30 8.24 -21.29
CA ASP A 345 0.60 7.55 -22.21
C ASP A 345 1.95 8.28 -22.32
N LYS A 346 1.92 9.61 -22.46
CA LYS A 346 3.14 10.44 -22.51
C LYS A 346 3.94 10.38 -21.20
N ALA A 347 3.27 10.25 -20.05
CA ALA A 347 3.91 10.07 -18.75
C ALA A 347 4.47 8.65 -18.54
N ARG A 348 4.24 7.71 -19.47
CA ARG A 348 4.73 6.32 -19.44
C ARG A 348 4.23 5.52 -18.23
N LEU A 349 2.99 5.76 -17.81
CA LEU A 349 2.30 4.95 -16.80
C LEU A 349 1.72 3.70 -17.46
N VAL A 350 2.58 2.71 -17.70
CA VAL A 350 2.20 1.46 -18.39
C VAL A 350 1.19 0.67 -17.54
N GLY A 351 0.10 0.23 -18.18
CA GLY A 351 -0.95 -0.57 -17.54
C GLY A 351 -2.10 0.27 -16.94
N TYR A 352 -2.09 1.59 -17.11
CA TYR A 352 -3.16 2.46 -16.66
C TYR A 352 -4.05 2.92 -17.82
N SER A 353 -5.36 2.82 -17.61
CA SER A 353 -6.40 3.33 -18.50
C SER A 353 -7.15 4.45 -17.80
N CYS A 354 -7.19 5.65 -18.37
CA CYS A 354 -7.85 6.81 -17.78
C CYS A 354 -9.33 6.52 -17.52
N ARG A 355 -9.99 5.84 -18.46
CA ARG A 355 -11.37 5.38 -18.31
C ARG A 355 -11.56 4.44 -17.13
N GLU A 356 -10.71 3.42 -17.01
CA GLU A 356 -10.77 2.45 -15.91
C GLU A 356 -10.53 3.12 -14.57
N GLU A 357 -9.50 3.94 -14.47
CA GLU A 357 -9.13 4.65 -13.25
C GLU A 357 -10.22 5.63 -12.81
N TRP A 358 -10.82 6.34 -13.76
CA TRP A 358 -11.94 7.24 -13.47
C TRP A 358 -13.13 6.50 -12.88
N ILE A 359 -13.54 5.43 -13.56
CA ILE A 359 -14.67 4.60 -13.13
C ILE A 359 -14.36 3.94 -11.78
N SER A 360 -13.17 3.38 -11.62
CA SER A 360 -12.68 2.76 -10.38
C SER A 360 -12.71 3.74 -9.21
N ALA A 361 -12.21 4.97 -9.39
CA ALA A 361 -12.20 6.00 -8.35
C ALA A 361 -13.62 6.45 -7.97
N MET A 362 -14.53 6.61 -8.94
CA MET A 362 -15.94 6.94 -8.68
C MET A 362 -16.66 5.80 -7.93
N VAL A 363 -16.44 4.56 -8.34
CA VAL A 363 -17.02 3.36 -7.71
C VAL A 363 -16.49 3.17 -6.30
N THR A 364 -15.18 3.33 -6.08
CA THR A 364 -14.56 3.24 -4.76
C THR A 364 -15.08 4.32 -3.81
N SER A 365 -15.26 5.55 -4.31
CA SER A 365 -15.85 6.65 -3.54
C SER A 365 -17.30 6.34 -3.15
N LEU A 366 -18.10 5.80 -4.09
CA LEU A 366 -19.47 5.37 -3.82
C LEU A 366 -19.52 4.23 -2.80
N SER A 367 -18.70 3.19 -2.97
CA SER A 367 -18.55 2.07 -2.04
C SER A 367 -18.25 2.57 -0.62
N THR A 368 -17.29 3.50 -0.50
CA THR A 368 -16.95 4.13 0.79
C THR A 368 -18.12 4.88 1.41
N TYR A 369 -18.91 5.59 0.60
CA TYR A 369 -20.10 6.30 1.08
C TYR A 369 -21.20 5.34 1.54
N LEU A 370 -21.49 4.30 0.74
CA LEU A 370 -22.48 3.29 1.10
C LEU A 370 -22.13 2.63 2.43
N ALA A 371 -20.86 2.25 2.60
CA ALA A 371 -20.38 1.65 3.84
C ALA A 371 -20.50 2.56 5.06
N LYS A 372 -20.35 3.88 4.90
CA LYS A 372 -20.39 4.82 6.02
C LYS A 372 -21.80 5.29 6.38
N GLU A 373 -22.64 5.53 5.39
CA GLU A 373 -23.88 6.28 5.59
C GLU A 373 -25.15 5.49 5.26
N VAL A 374 -25.07 4.52 4.33
CA VAL A 374 -26.24 3.80 3.81
C VAL A 374 -26.43 2.48 4.54
N PHE A 375 -25.43 1.58 4.48
CA PHE A 375 -25.49 0.25 5.10
C PHE A 375 -25.80 0.27 6.61
N PRO A 376 -25.18 1.15 7.44
CA PRO A 376 -25.47 1.19 8.88
C PRO A 376 -26.95 1.41 9.22
N GLN A 377 -27.69 2.18 8.41
CA GLN A 377 -29.11 2.47 8.67
C GLN A 377 -30.01 1.23 8.54
N TYR A 378 -29.63 0.29 7.67
CA TYR A 378 -30.36 -0.97 7.49
C TYR A 378 -30.02 -1.99 8.58
N LEU A 379 -28.81 -1.94 9.13
CA LEU A 379 -28.37 -2.88 10.18
C LEU A 379 -29.08 -2.64 11.51
N ASP A 380 -29.36 -1.38 11.84
CA ASP A 380 -30.00 -1.00 13.11
C ASP A 380 -31.44 -1.52 13.26
N HIS A 381 -32.08 -2.01 12.17
CA HIS A 381 -33.49 -2.42 12.14
C HIS A 381 -33.74 -3.76 11.41
N LEU A 382 -32.73 -4.64 11.32
CA LEU A 382 -32.77 -5.92 10.60
C LEU A 382 -33.84 -6.95 11.05
N GLU A 383 -34.44 -6.74 12.22
CA GLU A 383 -35.50 -7.63 12.75
C GLU A 383 -36.86 -7.43 12.06
N ASP A 384 -37.05 -6.33 11.32
CA ASP A 384 -38.28 -6.05 10.58
C ASP A 384 -38.23 -6.69 9.18
N ASP A 385 -39.25 -7.46 8.80
CA ASP A 385 -39.36 -8.08 7.47
C ASP A 385 -39.35 -7.01 6.35
N GLY A 386 -39.82 -5.79 6.64
CA GLY A 386 -39.70 -4.65 5.73
C GLY A 386 -38.24 -4.30 5.40
N MET A 387 -37.33 -4.41 6.38
CA MET A 387 -35.92 -4.05 6.21
C MET A 387 -35.11 -5.14 5.49
N ARG A 388 -35.54 -6.40 5.56
CA ARG A 388 -34.96 -7.49 4.75
C ARG A 388 -35.19 -7.26 3.26
N THR A 389 -36.41 -6.85 2.89
CA THR A 389 -36.74 -6.56 1.48
C THR A 389 -35.98 -5.34 0.95
N THR A 390 -35.79 -4.28 1.77
CA THR A 390 -35.01 -3.11 1.35
C THR A 390 -33.52 -3.40 1.25
N TRP A 391 -32.98 -4.29 2.10
CA TRP A 391 -31.61 -4.80 1.96
C TRP A 391 -31.41 -5.51 0.62
N LEU A 392 -32.29 -6.46 0.27
CA LEU A 392 -32.19 -7.17 -1.02
C LEU A 392 -32.35 -6.22 -2.21
N GLN A 393 -33.27 -5.24 -2.12
CA GLN A 393 -33.41 -4.20 -3.15
C GLN A 393 -32.13 -3.38 -3.32
N LEU A 394 -31.43 -3.06 -2.23
CA LEU A 394 -30.13 -2.37 -2.28
C LEU A 394 -29.08 -3.24 -2.99
N ILE A 395 -29.02 -4.53 -2.70
CA ILE A 395 -28.12 -5.47 -3.38
C ILE A 395 -28.44 -5.53 -4.88
N ASP A 396 -29.71 -5.64 -5.27
CA ASP A 396 -30.13 -5.63 -6.66
C ASP A 396 -29.73 -4.33 -7.38
N LEU A 397 -29.89 -3.19 -6.70
CA LEU A 397 -29.43 -1.90 -7.21
C LEU A 397 -27.91 -1.91 -7.44
N MET A 398 -27.12 -2.45 -6.51
CA MET A 398 -25.66 -2.61 -6.66
C MET A 398 -25.31 -3.51 -7.85
N ILE A 399 -25.95 -4.67 -8.01
CA ILE A 399 -25.74 -5.56 -9.16
C ILE A 399 -26.06 -4.84 -10.47
N SER A 400 -27.20 -4.14 -10.53
CA SER A 400 -27.64 -3.40 -11.71
C SER A 400 -26.68 -2.26 -12.07
N PHE A 401 -26.11 -1.61 -11.06
CA PHE A 401 -25.18 -0.52 -11.22
C PHE A 401 -23.83 -1.03 -11.73
N ASP A 402 -23.28 -2.09 -11.12
CA ASP A 402 -22.03 -2.71 -11.56
C ASP A 402 -22.12 -3.19 -13.02
N LYS A 403 -23.21 -3.86 -13.40
CA LYS A 403 -23.45 -4.27 -14.80
C LYS A 403 -23.41 -3.08 -15.76
N ARG A 404 -24.03 -1.96 -15.36
CA ARG A 404 -24.04 -0.72 -16.15
C ARG A 404 -22.65 -0.08 -16.22
N MET A 405 -21.86 -0.10 -15.14
CA MET A 405 -20.49 0.40 -15.12
C MET A 405 -19.54 -0.46 -15.97
N GLN A 406 -19.66 -1.78 -15.90
CA GLN A 406 -18.91 -2.70 -16.77
C GLN A 406 -19.24 -2.48 -18.25
N SER A 407 -20.51 -2.19 -18.58
CA SER A 407 -20.87 -1.79 -19.95
C SER A 407 -20.22 -0.48 -20.40
N LEU A 408 -19.95 0.47 -19.50
CA LEU A 408 -19.24 1.70 -19.83
C LEU A 408 -17.73 1.46 -20.06
N LEU A 409 -17.14 0.50 -19.33
CA LEU A 409 -15.75 0.07 -19.54
C LEU A 409 -15.56 -0.66 -20.87
N ASN A 410 -16.45 -1.62 -21.18
CA ASN A 410 -16.33 -2.47 -22.36
C ASN A 410 -16.39 -1.71 -23.69
N LYS A 411 -16.85 -0.45 -23.70
CA LYS A 411 -16.81 0.44 -24.87
C LYS A 411 -15.39 0.82 -25.31
N SER A 412 -14.37 0.65 -24.46
CA SER A 412 -12.96 0.91 -24.81
C SER A 412 -12.27 -0.21 -25.60
N GLY A 413 -12.90 -1.38 -25.80
CA GLY A 413 -12.32 -2.48 -26.59
C GLY A 413 -11.07 -3.15 -25.99
N LEU A 414 -10.68 -2.78 -24.77
CA LEU A 414 -9.47 -3.23 -24.07
C LEU A 414 -9.77 -4.47 -23.20
N LEU A 415 -10.27 -5.54 -23.81
CA LEU A 415 -10.80 -6.71 -23.09
C LEU A 415 -9.78 -7.84 -22.80
N ILE A 416 -8.50 -7.74 -23.17
CA ILE A 416 -7.67 -8.96 -23.34
C ILE A 416 -6.45 -9.10 -22.39
N LEU A 417 -6.10 -8.13 -21.53
CA LEU A 417 -4.92 -8.30 -20.65
C LEU A 417 -5.19 -8.37 -19.13
N LEU A 418 -6.45 -8.31 -18.70
CA LEU A 418 -6.78 -7.98 -17.30
C LEU A 418 -7.72 -8.99 -16.64
N GLU A 419 -7.62 -10.26 -17.03
CA GLU A 419 -8.31 -11.36 -16.35
C GLU A 419 -7.74 -11.51 -14.92
N GLY A 420 -8.45 -10.95 -13.95
CA GLY A 420 -8.34 -11.33 -12.54
C GLY A 420 -7.91 -10.25 -11.55
N LYS A 421 -7.18 -9.20 -11.96
CA LYS A 421 -6.55 -8.27 -10.98
C LYS A 421 -7.28 -6.94 -10.76
N ASN A 422 -7.92 -6.36 -11.78
CA ASN A 422 -8.59 -5.03 -11.65
C ASN A 422 -10.12 -5.11 -11.61
N LEU A 423 -10.72 -6.30 -11.75
CA LEU A 423 -12.18 -6.46 -11.68
C LEU A 423 -12.74 -6.14 -10.28
N GLN A 424 -11.92 -6.28 -9.23
CA GLN A 424 -12.31 -5.93 -7.86
C GLN A 424 -12.38 -4.42 -7.62
N SER A 425 -11.57 -3.61 -8.31
CA SER A 425 -11.53 -2.15 -8.09
C SER A 425 -12.73 -1.41 -8.70
N VAL A 426 -13.50 -2.07 -9.57
CA VAL A 426 -14.64 -1.47 -10.28
C VAL A 426 -15.99 -2.02 -9.79
N SER A 427 -16.00 -2.73 -8.65
CA SER A 427 -17.24 -3.25 -8.06
C SER A 427 -17.61 -2.51 -6.78
N VAL A 428 -18.88 -2.10 -6.68
CA VAL A 428 -19.43 -1.55 -5.43
C VAL A 428 -19.50 -2.63 -4.33
N PHE A 429 -19.42 -3.92 -4.69
CA PHE A 429 -19.33 -5.02 -3.71
C PHE A 429 -18.03 -5.07 -2.91
N SER A 430 -17.06 -4.20 -3.22
CA SER A 430 -15.87 -3.99 -2.38
C SER A 430 -16.21 -3.69 -0.92
N VAL A 431 -17.40 -3.15 -0.63
CA VAL A 431 -17.91 -2.97 0.74
C VAL A 431 -17.89 -4.27 1.57
N PHE A 432 -18.21 -5.41 0.96
CA PHE A 432 -18.23 -6.71 1.64
C PHE A 432 -16.82 -7.31 1.81
N CYS A 433 -15.79 -6.76 1.16
CA CYS A 433 -14.40 -7.11 1.45
C CYS A 433 -14.03 -6.72 2.89
N ASP A 434 -14.45 -5.52 3.30
CA ASP A 434 -14.07 -4.93 4.58
C ASP A 434 -15.00 -5.36 5.72
N ARG A 435 -16.23 -5.78 5.40
CA ARG A 435 -17.28 -6.15 6.36
C ARG A 435 -17.90 -7.52 6.04
N HIS A 436 -17.21 -8.57 6.47
CA HIS A 436 -17.69 -9.95 6.32
C HIS A 436 -19.00 -10.21 7.06
N ASP A 437 -19.24 -9.50 8.16
CA ASP A 437 -20.49 -9.53 8.92
C ASP A 437 -21.71 -9.16 8.05
N TRP A 438 -21.56 -8.22 7.11
CA TRP A 438 -22.66 -7.83 6.22
C TRP A 438 -22.93 -8.86 5.13
N LEU A 439 -21.89 -9.60 4.72
CA LEU A 439 -22.04 -10.72 3.79
C LEU A 439 -22.79 -11.88 4.45
N GLU A 440 -22.50 -12.16 5.72
CA GLU A 440 -23.20 -13.17 6.52
C GLU A 440 -24.69 -12.84 6.65
N VAL A 441 -25.03 -11.59 6.98
CA VAL A 441 -26.43 -11.10 7.01
C VAL A 441 -27.13 -11.31 5.67
N TRP A 442 -26.49 -10.98 4.55
CA TRP A 442 -27.09 -11.19 3.24
C TRP A 442 -27.38 -12.69 2.97
N ILE A 443 -26.43 -13.57 3.31
CA ILE A 443 -26.61 -15.02 3.16
C ILE A 443 -27.78 -15.52 4.02
N GLU A 444 -27.91 -15.04 5.26
CA GLU A 444 -28.99 -15.41 6.17
C GLU A 444 -30.36 -14.99 5.64
N ILE A 445 -30.48 -13.77 5.10
CA ILE A 445 -31.72 -13.27 4.49
C ILE A 445 -32.11 -14.11 3.27
N GLU A 446 -31.16 -14.38 2.36
CA GLU A 446 -31.40 -15.16 1.15
C GLU A 446 -31.80 -16.61 1.47
N LEU A 447 -31.13 -17.23 2.46
CA LEU A 447 -31.47 -18.56 2.95
C LEU A 447 -32.89 -18.57 3.54
N GLY A 448 -33.25 -17.57 4.33
CA GLY A 448 -34.58 -17.38 4.90
C GLY A 448 -35.67 -17.31 3.82
N GLU A 449 -35.51 -16.42 2.83
CA GLU A 449 -36.47 -16.31 1.72
C GLU A 449 -36.62 -17.62 0.93
N MET A 450 -35.52 -18.33 0.70
CA MET A 450 -35.54 -19.61 -0.01
C MET A 450 -36.25 -20.70 0.79
N LEU A 451 -36.04 -20.73 2.10
CA LEU A 451 -36.74 -21.65 3.00
C LEU A 451 -38.24 -21.33 3.07
N ASP A 452 -38.62 -20.06 3.14
CA ASP A 452 -40.03 -19.65 3.16
C ASP A 452 -40.74 -19.96 1.84
N LYS A 453 -40.07 -19.75 0.70
CA LYS A 453 -40.55 -20.19 -0.63
C LYS A 453 -40.70 -21.71 -0.68
N LEU A 454 -39.72 -22.46 -0.18
CA LEU A 454 -39.76 -23.93 -0.15
C LEU A 454 -40.87 -24.46 0.76
N GLN A 455 -41.09 -23.87 1.93
CA GLN A 455 -42.18 -24.24 2.83
C GLN A 455 -43.55 -23.94 2.21
N SER A 456 -43.70 -22.78 1.56
CA SER A 456 -44.92 -22.39 0.86
C SER A 456 -45.22 -23.32 -0.32
N GLU A 457 -44.20 -23.71 -1.08
CA GLU A 457 -44.34 -24.67 -2.19
C GLU A 457 -44.60 -26.10 -1.71
N MET A 458 -43.99 -26.55 -0.60
CA MET A 458 -44.32 -27.84 0.02
C MET A 458 -45.78 -27.92 0.52
N VAL A 459 -46.33 -26.80 0.99
CA VAL A 459 -47.75 -26.69 1.35
C VAL A 459 -48.65 -26.80 0.11
N ILE A 460 -48.23 -26.24 -1.03
CA ILE A 460 -48.91 -26.36 -2.33
C ILE A 460 -48.77 -27.77 -2.93
N GLU A 461 -47.64 -28.46 -2.69
CA GLU A 461 -47.37 -29.80 -3.23
C GLU A 461 -48.23 -30.90 -2.58
N LYS A 462 -48.72 -30.69 -1.35
CA LYS A 462 -49.76 -31.55 -0.74
C LYS A 462 -51.08 -31.56 -1.53
N THR A 463 -51.26 -30.63 -2.47
CA THR A 463 -52.38 -30.56 -3.41
C THR A 463 -52.07 -31.03 -4.85
N GLY A 464 -50.86 -31.55 -5.11
CA GLY A 464 -50.59 -32.49 -6.21
C GLY A 464 -49.68 -32.01 -7.33
N LYS A 465 -48.44 -32.55 -7.39
CA LYS A 465 -47.79 -33.20 -8.57
C LYS A 465 -46.31 -33.48 -8.29
N GLN A 466 -45.95 -34.77 -8.31
CA GLN A 466 -44.62 -35.33 -7.98
C GLN A 466 -43.49 -34.97 -8.97
N GLY A 467 -43.78 -34.37 -10.13
CA GLY A 467 -42.81 -34.18 -11.23
C GLY A 467 -41.98 -32.89 -11.17
N PHE A 468 -42.23 -32.00 -10.20
CA PHE A 468 -41.58 -30.68 -10.14
C PHE A 468 -40.38 -30.62 -9.17
N LYS A 469 -40.24 -31.64 -8.29
CA LYS A 469 -39.20 -31.74 -7.27
C LYS A 469 -37.77 -31.69 -7.84
N GLU A 470 -37.49 -32.41 -8.92
CA GLU A 470 -36.11 -32.50 -9.43
C GLU A 470 -35.62 -31.20 -10.07
N SER A 471 -36.48 -30.49 -10.81
CA SER A 471 -36.12 -29.19 -11.40
C SER A 471 -35.93 -28.10 -10.34
N PHE A 472 -36.76 -28.10 -9.29
CA PHE A 472 -36.70 -27.12 -8.22
C PHE A 472 -35.49 -27.35 -7.29
N TRP A 473 -35.26 -28.60 -6.85
CA TRP A 473 -34.05 -28.94 -6.09
C TRP A 473 -32.78 -28.71 -6.92
N PHE A 474 -32.81 -28.92 -8.24
CA PHE A 474 -31.68 -28.55 -9.11
C PHE A 474 -31.47 -27.04 -9.14
N GLN A 475 -32.54 -26.24 -9.20
CA GLN A 475 -32.44 -24.77 -9.14
C GLN A 475 -31.90 -24.28 -7.80
N VAL A 476 -32.42 -24.79 -6.68
CA VAL A 476 -31.95 -24.50 -5.31
C VAL A 476 -30.50 -24.93 -5.12
N LEU A 477 -30.13 -26.13 -5.58
CA LEU A 477 -28.74 -26.61 -5.52
C LEU A 477 -27.84 -25.80 -6.45
N THR A 478 -28.30 -25.35 -7.61
CA THR A 478 -27.50 -24.48 -8.49
C THR A 478 -27.36 -23.07 -7.95
N THR A 479 -28.36 -22.48 -7.30
CA THR A 479 -28.22 -21.15 -6.68
C THR A 479 -27.39 -21.20 -5.41
N ILE A 480 -27.56 -22.24 -4.58
CA ILE A 480 -26.68 -22.50 -3.44
C ILE A 480 -25.27 -22.83 -3.91
N SER A 481 -25.09 -23.61 -4.98
CA SER A 481 -23.79 -23.91 -5.56
C SER A 481 -23.18 -22.71 -6.27
N LEU A 482 -23.97 -21.80 -6.84
CA LEU A 482 -23.50 -20.54 -7.45
C LEU A 482 -23.15 -19.51 -6.38
N LEU A 483 -23.92 -19.41 -5.29
CA LEU A 483 -23.60 -18.58 -4.13
C LEU A 483 -22.39 -19.14 -3.39
N GLN A 484 -22.31 -20.45 -3.18
CA GLN A 484 -21.12 -21.11 -2.66
C GLN A 484 -19.96 -20.97 -3.64
N SER A 485 -20.15 -21.05 -4.96
CA SER A 485 -19.07 -20.85 -5.94
C SER A 485 -18.64 -19.40 -6.00
N LEU A 486 -19.53 -18.42 -5.86
CA LEU A 486 -19.20 -17.00 -5.77
C LEU A 486 -18.46 -16.71 -4.45
N VAL A 487 -18.97 -17.21 -3.33
CA VAL A 487 -18.34 -17.10 -2.01
C VAL A 487 -17.03 -17.89 -1.94
N TRP A 488 -16.89 -19.02 -2.65
CA TRP A 488 -15.69 -19.86 -2.69
C TRP A 488 -14.68 -19.34 -3.70
N PHE A 489 -15.09 -18.81 -4.85
CA PHE A 489 -14.23 -18.09 -5.79
C PHE A 489 -13.70 -16.81 -5.13
N TYR A 490 -14.54 -16.14 -4.34
CA TYR A 490 -14.17 -14.95 -3.57
C TYR A 490 -13.32 -15.27 -2.33
N LYS A 491 -13.66 -16.31 -1.56
CA LYS A 491 -12.83 -16.83 -0.46
C LYS A 491 -11.51 -17.39 -0.97
N ALA A 492 -11.46 -18.09 -2.10
CA ALA A 492 -10.23 -18.62 -2.69
C ALA A 492 -9.35 -17.48 -3.21
N SER A 493 -9.94 -16.45 -3.82
CA SER A 493 -9.24 -15.21 -4.19
C SER A 493 -8.65 -14.52 -2.94
N HIS A 494 -9.40 -14.46 -1.83
CA HIS A 494 -8.95 -13.89 -0.56
C HIS A 494 -7.98 -14.79 0.24
N PHE A 495 -8.08 -16.12 0.14
CA PHE A 495 -7.17 -17.07 0.80
C PHE A 495 -5.80 -17.12 0.11
N LEU A 496 -5.79 -16.97 -1.22
CA LEU A 496 -4.57 -16.76 -2.00
C LEU A 496 -3.91 -15.40 -1.68
N LEU A 497 -4.67 -14.40 -1.20
CA LEU A 497 -4.16 -13.10 -0.76
C LEU A 497 -3.56 -13.09 0.66
N ARG A 498 -3.96 -13.99 1.57
CA ARG A 498 -3.53 -13.95 3.00
C ARG A 498 -2.49 -14.97 3.47
N GLY A 499 -2.02 -15.87 2.60
CA GLY A 499 -0.86 -16.73 2.90
C GLY A 499 -0.98 -17.60 4.17
N ARG A 500 -2.19 -17.98 4.60
CA ARG A 500 -2.37 -18.92 5.72
C ARG A 500 -2.38 -20.37 5.25
N SER A 501 -1.81 -21.26 6.05
CA SER A 501 -1.65 -22.67 5.71
C SER A 501 -2.99 -23.40 5.50
N PRO A 502 -3.05 -24.42 4.61
CA PRO A 502 -4.27 -25.17 4.29
C PRO A 502 -4.96 -25.84 5.49
N SER A 503 -4.23 -26.01 6.59
CA SER A 503 -4.69 -26.65 7.82
C SER A 503 -5.70 -25.83 8.64
N GLN A 504 -5.86 -24.51 8.39
CA GLN A 504 -6.92 -23.71 9.03
C GLN A 504 -8.24 -23.70 8.25
N ALA A 505 -8.25 -24.11 6.96
CA ALA A 505 -9.47 -24.22 6.16
C ALA A 505 -10.40 -25.35 6.64
N PHE A 506 -9.82 -26.42 7.20
CA PHE A 506 -10.56 -27.60 7.67
C PHE A 506 -11.35 -27.38 8.98
N LEU A 507 -11.08 -26.31 9.73
CA LEU A 507 -11.77 -26.06 11.00
C LEU A 507 -13.07 -25.25 10.85
N LEU A 508 -13.24 -24.51 9.75
CA LEU A 508 -14.48 -23.78 9.43
C LEU A 508 -15.47 -24.61 8.60
N ASP A 509 -15.00 -25.65 7.90
CA ASP A 509 -15.84 -26.61 7.16
C ASP A 509 -16.69 -27.48 8.11
N ARG A 510 -16.21 -27.70 9.35
CA ARG A 510 -16.96 -28.37 10.40
C ARG A 510 -18.15 -27.57 10.93
N SER A 511 -18.10 -26.24 10.86
CA SER A 511 -19.16 -25.36 11.37
C SER A 511 -20.40 -25.35 10.46
N PHE A 512 -20.19 -25.48 9.15
CA PHE A 512 -21.29 -25.56 8.17
C PHE A 512 -21.91 -26.96 8.07
N SER A 513 -21.11 -28.03 8.23
CA SER A 513 -21.64 -29.40 8.27
C SER A 513 -22.53 -29.65 9.49
N THR A 514 -22.28 -28.97 10.63
CA THR A 514 -23.10 -29.11 11.84
C THR A 514 -24.47 -28.42 11.78
N LEU A 515 -24.71 -27.54 10.80
CA LEU A 515 -26.01 -26.86 10.61
C LEU A 515 -26.98 -27.67 9.74
N LEU A 516 -26.49 -28.65 8.97
CA LEU A 516 -27.29 -29.56 8.15
C LEU A 516 -27.68 -30.87 8.86
N ASP A 517 -27.22 -31.07 10.09
CA ASP A 517 -27.34 -32.34 10.84
C ASP A 517 -28.23 -32.24 12.11
N ARG A 518 -29.15 -31.27 12.17
CA ARG A 518 -30.24 -31.29 13.17
C ARG A 518 -31.58 -31.51 12.46
N PRO A 519 -32.37 -32.50 12.92
CA PRO A 519 -33.57 -32.97 12.22
C PRO A 519 -34.69 -31.93 12.15
#